data_AF-A0A0F9GL04-F1
#
_entry.id   AF-A0A0F9GL04-F1
#
_cell.length_a   1.000
_cell.length_b   1.000
_cell.length_c   1.000
_cell.angle_alpha   90.00
_cell.angle_beta   90.00
_cell.angle_gamma   90.00
#
_symmetry.space_group_name_H-M   'P 1'
#
loop_
_entity.id
_entity.type
_entity.pdbx_description
1 polymer ?
#
loop_
_entity_poly.entity_id
_entity_poly.type
_entity_poly.pdbx_seq_one_letter_code
_entity_poly.pdbx_strand_id
1 'polypeptide(L)' 'MFECTFCNKKSNTEKLPDGWGRAKGNVGDKKFAITFCLDHRKEAEAKLDLIFDK' A
#
# COMPACT_ATOMS: atom_id res chain seq x y z
N MET A 1 -7.56 11.32 -2.66
CA MET A 1 -7.83 10.76 -1.33
C MET A 1 -7.17 9.39 -1.26
N PHE A 2 -6.23 9.19 -0.35
CA PHE A 2 -5.58 7.90 -0.15
C PHE A 2 -6.23 7.17 1.01
N GLU A 3 -6.48 5.88 0.85
CA GLU A 3 -7.02 5.03 1.91
C GLU A 3 -6.07 3.88 2.17
N CYS A 4 -5.78 3.61 3.44
CA CYS A 4 -4.97 2.45 3.80
C CYS A 4 -5.83 1.21 3.64
N THR A 5 -5.44 0.29 2.76
CA THR A 5 -6.20 -0.94 2.51
C THR A 5 -6.33 -1.83 3.76
N PHE A 6 -5.41 -1.72 4.73
CA PHE A 6 -5.43 -2.51 5.95
C PHE A 6 -6.27 -1.89 7.06
N CYS A 7 -6.03 -0.63 7.43
CA CYS A 7 -6.75 0.03 8.52
C CYS A 7 -7.84 1.00 8.08
N ASN A 8 -8.10 1.11 6.77
CA ASN A 8 -9.09 2.01 6.16
C ASN A 8 -8.96 3.48 6.61
N LYS A 9 -7.78 3.89 7.09
CA LYS A 9 -7.49 5.30 7.37
C LYS A 9 -7.60 6.05 6.06
N LYS A 10 -8.38 7.13 6.04
CA LYS A 10 -8.50 8.01 4.88
C LYS A 10 -7.64 9.24 5.08
N SER A 11 -6.93 9.64 4.03
CA SER A 11 -6.14 10.86 4.01
C SER A 11 -6.58 11.76 2.87
N ASN A 12 -6.85 13.03 3.20
CA ASN A 12 -7.36 14.04 2.28
C ASN A 12 -6.28 14.72 1.44
N THR A 13 -5.04 14.22 1.49
CA THR A 13 -3.94 14.73 0.70
C THR A 13 -3.99 14.20 -0.74
N GLU A 14 -3.57 15.05 -1.69
CA GLU A 14 -3.36 14.70 -3.10
C GLU A 14 -2.08 13.86 -3.31
N LYS A 15 -1.14 13.90 -2.35
CA LYS A 15 0.08 13.08 -2.31
C LYS A 15 -0.01 12.05 -1.18
N LEU A 16 0.73 10.94 -1.27
CA LEU A 16 0.85 10.02 -0.13
C LEU A 16 1.38 10.79 1.10
N PRO A 17 0.73 10.67 2.28
CA PRO A 17 1.21 11.31 3.49
C PRO A 17 2.58 10.76 3.89
N ASP A 18 3.32 11.54 4.67
CA ASP A 18 4.59 11.09 5.23
C ASP A 18 4.37 9.82 6.08
N GLY A 19 5.24 8.82 5.89
CA GLY A 19 5.08 7.49 6.48
C GLY A 19 4.03 6.59 5.81
N TRP A 20 3.53 6.91 4.63
CA TRP A 20 2.72 5.98 3.83
C TRP A 20 3.52 5.30 2.74
N GLY A 21 3.22 4.03 2.51
CA GLY A 21 3.81 3.21 1.46
C GLY A 21 2.78 2.80 0.41
N ARG A 22 3.29 2.50 -0.78
CA ARG A 22 2.56 1.83 -1.85
C ARG A 22 3.20 0.50 -2.12
N ALA A 23 2.40 -0.55 -2.19
CA ALA A 23 2.84 -1.85 -2.65
C ALA A 23 2.12 -2.10 -3.96
N LYS A 24 2.89 -2.52 -4.95
CA LYS A 24 2.37 -2.94 -6.24
C LYS A 24 2.81 -4.38 -6.47
N GLY A 25 1.93 -5.17 -7.07
CA GLY A 25 2.40 -6.31 -7.84
C GLY A 25 1.28 -7.15 -8.36
N ASN A 26 1.59 -8.43 -8.57
CA ASN A 26 0.96 -9.22 -9.61
C ASN A 26 0.46 -10.53 -9.00
N VAL A 27 -0.84 -10.77 -9.10
CA VAL A 27 -1.43 -12.08 -8.84
C VAL A 27 -1.97 -12.59 -10.17
N GLY A 28 -1.24 -13.53 -10.78
CA GLY A 28 -1.46 -13.96 -12.16
C GLY A 28 -1.27 -12.80 -13.16
N ASP A 29 -2.18 -12.64 -14.10
CA ASP A 29 -2.21 -11.52 -15.07
C ASP A 29 -2.73 -10.19 -14.49
N LYS A 30 -3.16 -10.16 -13.22
CA LYS A 30 -3.73 -8.95 -12.61
C LYS A 30 -2.70 -8.20 -11.78
N LYS A 31 -2.39 -6.98 -12.24
CA LYS A 31 -1.61 -6.00 -11.50
C LYS A 31 -2.52 -5.23 -10.56
N PHE A 32 -2.17 -5.15 -9.28
CA PHE A 32 -2.85 -4.31 -8.31
C PHE A 32 -1.86 -3.43 -7.56
N ALA A 33 -2.31 -2.25 -7.18
CA ALA A 33 -1.56 -1.31 -6.37
C ALA A 33 -2.40 -0.96 -5.14
N ILE A 34 -1.90 -1.28 -3.96
CA ILE A 34 -2.53 -0.93 -2.70
C ILE A 34 -1.73 0.15 -1.99
N THR A 35 -2.44 0.91 -1.16
CA THR A 35 -1.85 1.98 -0.35
C THR A 35 -1.96 1.57 1.10
N PHE A 36 -0.89 1.76 1.88
CA PHE A 36 -0.86 1.38 3.29
C PHE A 36 -0.07 2.39 4.13
N CYS A 37 -0.37 2.48 5.42
CA CYS A 37 0.41 3.30 6.34
C CYS A 37 1.62 2.52 6.90
N LEU A 38 2.62 3.22 7.45
CA LEU A 38 3.87 2.65 7.95
C LEU A 38 3.68 1.41 8.83
N ASP A 39 2.69 1.46 9.73
CA ASP A 39 2.33 0.34 10.61
C ASP A 39 2.00 -0.96 9.86
N HIS A 40 1.30 -0.85 8.73
CA HIS A 40 0.88 -2.00 7.93
C HIS A 40 1.86 -2.32 6.80
N ARG A 41 3.07 -1.75 6.82
CA ARG A 41 4.13 -2.07 5.86
C ARG A 41 4.50 -3.55 5.92
N LYS A 42 4.73 -4.07 7.13
CA LYS A 42 5.07 -5.48 7.35
C LYS A 42 3.93 -6.42 6.93
N GLU A 43 2.68 -6.02 7.12
CA GLU A 43 1.54 -6.80 6.63
C GLU A 43 1.42 -6.75 5.11
N ALA A 44 1.69 -5.60 4.49
CA ALA A 44 1.75 -5.49 3.04
C ALA A 44 2.86 -6.38 2.46
N GLU A 45 4.03 -6.40 3.10
CA GLU A 45 5.15 -7.30 2.79
C GLU A 45 4.73 -8.76 2.87
N ALA A 46 4.18 -9.17 4.02
CA ALA A 46 3.87 -10.57 4.28
C ALA A 46 2.65 -11.11 3.51
N LYS A 47 1.59 -10.31 3.36
CA LYS A 47 0.33 -10.77 2.73
C LYS A 47 0.36 -10.70 1.22
N LEU A 48 1.12 -9.76 0.65
CA LEU A 48 1.07 -9.53 -0.78
C LEU A 48 2.32 -10.03 -1.49
N ASP A 49 3.37 -10.44 -0.76
CA ASP A 49 4.64 -10.89 -1.34
C ASP A 49 5.19 -9.87 -2.36
N LEU A 50 4.97 -8.57 -2.10
CA LEU A 50 5.21 -7.52 -3.09
C LEU A 50 6.62 -6.95 -2.97
N ILE A 51 7.29 -6.90 -4.12
CA ILE A 51 8.52 -6.15 -4.29
C ILE A 51 8.17 -4.66 -4.30
N PHE A 52 8.63 -3.91 -3.30
CA PHE A 52 8.58 -2.46 -3.36
C PHE A 52 9.48 -1.98 -4.49
N ASP A 53 8.93 -1.12 -5.35
CA ASP A 53 9.76 -0.41 -6.32
C ASP A 53 10.77 0.44 -5.54
N LYS A 54 12.04 0.17 -5.79
CA LYS A 54 13.19 0.80 -5.13
C LYS A 54 13.37 2.25 -5.59
#